data_AF-A0A7V2EEB0-F1
#
_entry.id   AF-A0A7V2EEB0-F1
#
_cell.length_a   1.000
_cell.length_b   1.000
_cell.length_c   1.000
_cell.angle_alpha   90.00
_cell.angle_beta   90.00
_cell.angle_gamma   90.00
#
_symmetry.space_group_name_H-M   'P 1'
#
loop_
_entity.id
_entity.type
_entity.pdbx_description
1 polymer ?
#
loop_
_entity_poly.entity_id
_entity_poly.type
_entity_poly.pdbx_seq_one_letter_code
_entity_poly.pdbx_strand_id
1 'polypeptide(L)'
;MIFILTTQLHSIGAHIGSPVALSLRFEQDFRIMAGWDVIDNNIYFSFDKDFNIPTRELQPLKFYIGIGGYLMTVKVDRNQSAGVGVRIPFTLNYSFTEAPIDLGIQITPAFRLIPNTTLDLFAGILLMFRL
;
A
#
# COMPACT_ATOMS: atom_id res chain seq x y z
N MET A 1 -26.23 -21.67 -4.57
CA MET A 1 -25.79 -20.59 -5.48
C MET A 1 -24.48 -20.06 -4.94
N ILE A 2 -23.34 -20.46 -5.51
CA ILE A 2 -22.00 -20.02 -5.09
C ILE A 2 -21.66 -18.82 -5.98
N PHE A 3 -21.54 -17.63 -5.41
CA PHE A 3 -21.01 -16.47 -6.12
C PHE A 3 -19.49 -16.68 -6.26
N ILE A 4 -19.02 -16.96 -7.48
CA ILE A 4 -17.62 -16.80 -7.82
C ILE A 4 -17.43 -15.30 -8.07
N LEU A 5 -16.88 -14.58 -7.10
CA LEU A 5 -16.41 -13.21 -7.29
C LEU A 5 -15.18 -13.29 -8.20
N THR A 6 -15.34 -12.95 -9.47
CA THR A 6 -14.23 -12.71 -10.39
C THR A 6 -13.53 -11.43 -9.95
N THR A 7 -12.43 -11.55 -9.20
CA THR A 7 -11.53 -10.41 -8.91
C THR A 7 -10.65 -10.12 -10.12
N GLN A 8 -10.80 -8.96 -10.75
CA GLN A 8 -9.99 -8.52 -11.88
C GLN A 8 -8.73 -7.79 -11.40
N LEU A 9 -7.58 -8.12 -11.98
CA LEU A 9 -6.34 -7.36 -11.77
C LEU A 9 -6.44 -6.04 -12.55
N HIS A 10 -6.32 -4.92 -11.87
CA HIS A 10 -6.46 -3.57 -12.45
C HIS A 10 -5.13 -2.88 -12.71
N SER A 11 -4.14 -3.08 -11.84
CA SER A 11 -2.82 -2.46 -12.03
C SER A 11 -1.69 -3.23 -11.36
N ILE A 12 -0.50 -3.10 -11.94
CA ILE A 12 0.77 -3.54 -11.35
C ILE A 12 1.58 -2.29 -11.03
N GLY A 13 2.27 -2.23 -9.90
CA GLY A 13 3.02 -1.04 -9.52
C GLY A 13 4.28 -1.31 -8.73
N ALA A 14 5.08 -0.26 -8.61
CA ALA A 14 6.24 -0.18 -7.74
C ALA A 14 6.05 0.96 -6.75
N HIS A 15 6.53 0.75 -5.53
CA HIS A 15 6.58 1.72 -4.45
C HIS A 15 8.04 1.97 -4.08
N ILE A 16 8.45 3.23 -4.06
CA ILE A 16 9.80 3.68 -3.75
C ILE A 16 9.72 4.53 -2.48
N GLY A 17 10.27 4.03 -1.39
CA GLY A 17 10.20 4.65 -0.06
C GLY A 17 10.54 3.65 1.04
N SER A 18 9.90 3.79 2.21
CA SER A 18 9.93 2.78 3.28
C SER A 18 8.59 2.05 3.30
N PRO A 19 8.47 0.84 2.74
CA PRO A 19 9.50 0.01 2.07
C PRO A 19 9.67 0.33 0.57
N VAL A 20 10.67 -0.26 -0.08
CA VAL A 20 10.68 -0.44 -1.55
C VAL A 20 9.90 -1.71 -1.87
N ALA A 21 8.85 -1.64 -2.68
CA ALA A 21 7.93 -2.75 -2.87
C ALA A 21 7.35 -2.84 -4.28
N LEU A 22 6.89 -4.03 -4.64
CA LEU A 22 5.98 -4.25 -5.76
C LEU A 22 4.55 -4.32 -5.23
N SER A 23 3.60 -3.88 -6.04
CA SER A 23 2.19 -3.85 -5.70
C SER A 23 1.32 -4.42 -6.80
N LEU A 24 0.27 -5.12 -6.41
CA LEU A 24 -0.84 -5.48 -7.30
C LEU A 24 -2.10 -4.82 -6.77
N ARG A 25 -2.92 -4.28 -7.68
CA ARG A 25 -4.26 -3.79 -7.37
C ARG A 25 -5.29 -4.62 -8.09
N PHE A 26 -6.23 -5.14 -7.33
CA PHE A 26 -7.42 -5.84 -7.80
C PHE A 26 -8.60 -4.90 -7.68
N GLU A 27 -9.42 -4.87 -8.74
CA GLU A 27 -10.41 -3.82 -8.93
C GLU A 27 -9.76 -2.43 -8.74
N GLN A 28 -10.51 -1.43 -8.31
CA GLN A 28 -9.94 -0.11 -8.03
C GLN A 28 -9.55 0.08 -6.55
N ASP A 29 -9.81 -0.90 -5.69
CA ASP A 29 -9.86 -0.68 -4.25
C ASP A 29 -9.04 -1.67 -3.41
N PHE A 30 -8.72 -2.88 -3.88
CA PHE A 30 -7.95 -3.83 -3.08
C PHE A 30 -6.50 -3.87 -3.56
N ARG A 31 -5.55 -3.63 -2.66
CA ARG A 31 -4.13 -3.61 -2.99
C ARG A 31 -3.38 -4.60 -2.13
N ILE A 32 -2.40 -5.28 -2.71
CA ILE A 32 -1.38 -6.01 -1.98
C ILE A 32 0.00 -5.46 -2.34
N MET A 33 0.90 -5.45 -1.37
CA MET A 33 2.28 -5.02 -1.56
C MET A 33 3.24 -6.02 -0.93
N ALA A 34 4.37 -6.26 -1.57
CA ALA A 34 5.46 -7.08 -1.06
C ALA A 34 6.78 -6.39 -1.38
N GLY A 35 7.68 -6.31 -0.40
CA GLY A 35 8.90 -5.55 -0.56
C GLY A 35 9.87 -5.68 0.60
N TRP A 36 10.77 -4.71 0.66
CA TRP A 36 11.86 -4.67 1.60
C TRP A 36 12.03 -3.25 2.13
N ASP A 37 12.02 -3.10 3.45
CA ASP A 37 12.53 -1.92 4.11
C ASP A 37 14.06 -2.00 4.14
N VAL A 38 14.70 -1.18 3.32
CA VAL A 38 16.16 -1.20 3.12
C VAL A 38 16.88 -0.63 4.35
N ILE A 39 16.25 0.27 5.11
CA ILE A 39 16.88 0.94 6.26
C ILE A 39 16.96 -0.04 7.44
N ASP A 40 15.82 -0.63 7.79
CA ASP A 40 15.75 -1.55 8.93
C ASP A 40 16.06 -3.01 8.56
N ASN A 41 16.28 -3.27 7.27
CA ASN A 41 16.49 -4.58 6.68
C ASN A 41 15.34 -5.56 6.99
N ASN A 42 14.11 -5.11 6.75
CA ASN A 42 12.90 -5.87 7.07
C ASN A 42 12.11 -6.26 5.83
N ILE A 43 11.78 -7.54 5.68
CA ILE A 43 10.84 -7.96 4.65
C ILE A 43 9.47 -7.40 5.01
N TYR A 44 8.72 -6.89 4.03
CA TYR A 44 7.44 -6.22 4.24
C TYR A 44 6.36 -6.79 3.32
N PHE A 45 5.18 -7.01 3.87
CA PHE A 45 3.97 -7.32 3.12
C PHE A 45 2.80 -6.49 3.65
N SER A 46 1.95 -5.97 2.77
CA SER A 46 0.69 -5.36 3.18
C SER A 46 -0.46 -5.71 2.27
N PHE A 47 -1.66 -5.51 2.79
CA PHE A 47 -2.90 -5.54 2.04
C PHE A 47 -3.79 -4.40 2.53
N ASP A 48 -4.41 -3.70 1.59
CA ASP A 48 -5.16 -2.47 1.86
C ASP A 48 -6.46 -2.46 1.06
N LYS A 49 -7.53 -1.96 1.68
CA LYS A 49 -8.77 -1.56 1.00
C LYS A 49 -8.79 -0.04 0.91
N ASP A 50 -8.67 0.50 -0.29
CA ASP A 50 -8.65 1.92 -0.61
C ASP A 50 -10.05 2.43 -0.98
N PHE A 51 -10.37 3.63 -0.52
CA PHE A 51 -11.59 4.37 -0.81
C PHE A 51 -11.23 5.65 -1.54
N ASN A 52 -11.73 5.81 -2.76
CA ASN A 52 -11.57 7.05 -3.52
C ASN A 52 -12.43 8.16 -2.89
N ILE A 53 -11.82 9.30 -2.58
CA ILE A 53 -12.50 10.49 -2.11
C ILE A 53 -12.85 11.35 -3.32
N PRO A 54 -14.15 11.55 -3.64
CA PRO A 54 -14.55 12.25 -4.85
C PRO A 54 -14.11 13.72 -4.83
N THR A 55 -13.15 14.07 -5.68
CA THR A 55 -12.69 15.45 -5.89
C THR A 55 -12.95 15.87 -7.34
N ARG A 56 -14.18 16.28 -7.64
CA ARG A 56 -14.62 16.60 -9.02
C ARG A 56 -13.79 17.70 -9.68
N GLU A 57 -13.30 18.67 -8.92
CA GLU A 57 -12.58 19.85 -9.42
C GLU A 57 -11.07 19.65 -9.55
N LEU A 58 -10.53 18.53 -9.04
CA LEU A 58 -9.09 18.29 -8.98
C LEU A 58 -8.59 17.29 -10.03
N GLN A 59 -9.43 16.88 -10.99
CA GLN A 59 -8.98 15.96 -12.03
C GLN A 59 -7.78 16.56 -12.79
N PRO A 60 -6.73 15.76 -13.07
CA PRO A 60 -6.66 14.31 -12.97
C PRO A 60 -6.13 13.75 -11.64
N LEU A 61 -6.04 14.57 -10.59
CA LEU A 61 -5.67 14.13 -9.25
C LEU A 61 -6.84 13.40 -8.57
N LYS A 62 -6.51 12.31 -7.89
CA LYS A 62 -7.43 11.47 -7.11
C LYS A 62 -6.85 11.23 -5.73
N PHE A 63 -7.65 11.45 -4.70
CA PHE A 63 -7.27 11.21 -3.32
C PHE A 63 -7.89 9.91 -2.82
N TYR A 64 -7.10 9.08 -2.16
CA TYR A 64 -7.53 7.82 -1.58
C TYR A 64 -7.19 7.79 -0.10
N ILE A 65 -8.13 7.28 0.70
CA ILE A 65 -7.88 6.84 2.08
C ILE A 65 -8.09 5.33 2.13
N GLY A 66 -7.23 4.60 2.81
CA GLY A 66 -7.35 3.15 2.93
C GLY A 66 -7.36 2.67 4.37
N ILE A 67 -7.69 1.40 4.53
CA ILE A 67 -7.46 0.63 5.75
C ILE A 67 -6.88 -0.73 5.39
N GLY A 68 -5.88 -1.17 6.15
CA GLY A 68 -5.17 -2.39 5.82
C GLY A 68 -4.43 -3.02 6.98
N GLY A 69 -3.82 -4.16 6.69
CA GLY A 69 -2.91 -4.86 7.58
C GLY A 69 -1.53 -4.97 6.94
N TYR A 70 -0.52 -5.15 7.77
CA TYR A 70 0.84 -5.45 7.30
C TYR A 70 1.53 -6.49 8.18
N LEU A 71 2.45 -7.18 7.54
CA LEU A 71 3.41 -8.10 8.12
C LEU A 71 4.80 -7.59 7.80
N MET A 72 5.69 -7.65 8.77
CA MET A 72 7.11 -7.39 8.51
C MET A 72 7.99 -8.29 9.36
N THR A 73 9.25 -8.45 8.99
CA THR A 73 10.21 -8.89 10.00
C THR A 73 10.53 -7.72 10.93
N VAL A 74 10.82 -8.01 12.19
CA VAL A 74 11.32 -7.04 13.16
C VAL A 74 12.42 -7.68 13.99
N LYS A 75 13.34 -6.88 14.52
CA LYS A 75 14.34 -7.34 15.48
C LYS A 75 13.80 -7.13 16.90
N VAL A 76 13.76 -8.20 17.68
CA VAL A 76 13.44 -8.17 19.12
C VAL A 76 14.64 -8.74 19.85
N ASP A 77 15.28 -7.91 20.65
CA ASP A 77 16.58 -8.22 21.24
C ASP A 77 17.60 -8.65 20.17
N ARG A 78 18.14 -9.88 20.29
CA ARG A 78 19.09 -10.48 19.34
C ARG A 78 18.44 -11.38 18.29
N ASN A 79 17.12 -11.52 18.29
CA ASN A 79 16.39 -12.45 17.42
C ASN A 79 15.51 -11.71 16.40
N GLN A 80 15.32 -12.31 15.23
CA GLN A 80 14.28 -11.88 14.31
C GLN A 80 12.92 -12.43 14.76
N SER A 81 11.90 -11.61 14.67
CA SER A 81 10.51 -11.94 15.00
C SER A 81 9.58 -11.39 13.92
N ALA A 82 8.33 -11.87 13.91
CA ALA A 82 7.30 -11.32 13.05
C ALA A 82 6.69 -10.06 13.69
N GLY A 83 6.58 -9.01 12.90
CA GLY A 83 5.79 -7.82 13.17
C GLY A 83 4.45 -7.91 12.47
N VAL A 84 3.36 -7.62 13.18
CA VAL A 84 2.01 -7.58 12.62
C VAL A 84 1.35 -6.29 13.06
N GLY A 85 0.67 -5.61 12.16
CA GLY A 85 -0.02 -4.37 12.49
C GLY A 85 -1.13 -4.00 11.52
N VAL A 86 -1.78 -2.88 11.86
CA VAL A 86 -2.82 -2.23 11.05
C VAL A 86 -2.30 -0.91 10.52
N ARG A 87 -2.78 -0.48 9.36
CA ARG A 87 -2.31 0.72 8.68
C ARG A 87 -3.45 1.49 8.03
N ILE A 88 -3.24 2.81 7.88
CA ILE A 88 -4.19 3.72 7.24
C ILE A 88 -3.45 4.48 6.13
N PRO A 89 -3.44 3.98 4.88
CA PRO A 89 -2.81 4.68 3.78
C PRO A 89 -3.57 5.93 3.35
N PHE A 90 -2.86 7.03 3.15
CA PHE A 90 -3.35 8.24 2.49
C PHE A 90 -2.56 8.40 1.20
N THR A 91 -3.25 8.37 0.06
CA THR A 91 -2.60 8.38 -1.26
C THR A 91 -3.15 9.51 -2.12
N LEU A 92 -2.28 10.31 -2.71
CA LEU A 92 -2.62 11.26 -3.77
C LEU A 92 -2.05 10.73 -5.08
N ASN A 93 -2.92 10.40 -6.03
CA ASN A 93 -2.55 9.88 -7.34
C ASN A 93 -2.84 10.91 -8.44
N TYR A 94 -1.92 11.05 -9.39
CA TYR A 94 -2.11 11.71 -10.66
C TYR A 94 -2.31 10.65 -11.75
N SER A 95 -3.48 10.62 -12.37
CA SER A 95 -3.80 9.70 -13.46
C SER A 95 -3.54 10.32 -14.82
N PHE A 96 -2.52 9.84 -15.54
CA PHE A 96 -2.31 10.25 -16.92
C PHE A 96 -3.45 9.71 -17.80
N THR A 97 -4.14 10.58 -18.53
CA THR A 97 -5.28 10.19 -19.38
C THR A 97 -4.84 9.56 -20.70
N GLU A 98 -3.68 9.96 -21.21
CA GLU A 98 -3.15 9.54 -22.52
C GLU A 98 -2.15 8.38 -22.42
N ALA A 99 -1.79 7.96 -21.20
CA ALA A 99 -0.88 6.86 -20.93
C ALA A 99 -1.43 5.96 -19.84
N PRO A 100 -1.22 4.62 -19.88
CA PRO A 100 -1.72 3.68 -18.88
C PRO A 100 -0.92 3.71 -17.57
N ILE A 101 -0.51 4.91 -17.11
CA ILE A 101 0.34 5.09 -15.96
C ILE A 101 -0.35 6.01 -14.94
N ASP A 102 -0.19 5.70 -13.66
CA ASP A 102 -0.47 6.58 -12.53
C ASP A 102 0.83 6.85 -11.77
N LEU A 103 0.99 8.08 -11.32
CA LEU A 103 2.00 8.45 -10.32
C LEU A 103 1.30 8.78 -9.01
N GLY A 104 1.83 8.32 -7.89
CA GLY A 104 1.25 8.56 -6.58
C GLY A 104 2.27 8.96 -5.54
N ILE A 105 1.80 9.64 -4.51
CA ILE A 105 2.50 9.79 -3.23
C ILE A 105 1.64 9.18 -2.14
N GLN A 106 2.25 8.46 -1.20
CA GLN A 106 1.56 7.84 -0.09
C GLN A 106 2.26 8.15 1.22
N ILE A 107 1.46 8.44 2.25
CA ILE A 107 1.87 8.47 3.65
C ILE A 107 0.93 7.52 4.38
N THR A 108 1.46 6.69 5.27
CA THR A 108 0.70 5.66 5.96
C THR A 108 1.10 5.59 7.43
N PRO A 109 0.36 6.27 8.32
CA PRO A 109 0.42 5.95 9.74
C PRO A 109 -0.04 4.50 9.96
N ALA A 110 0.65 3.83 10.88
CA ALA A 110 0.39 2.44 11.19
C ALA A 110 0.63 2.16 12.67
N PHE A 111 -0.09 1.16 13.18
CA PHE A 111 0.12 0.65 14.52
C PHE A 111 0.58 -0.80 14.40
N ARG A 112 1.86 -1.04 14.73
CA ARG A 112 2.35 -2.40 14.96
C ARG A 112 1.75 -2.87 16.27
N LEU A 113 1.15 -4.06 16.29
CA LEU A 113 0.52 -4.66 17.47
C LEU A 113 1.40 -5.75 18.08
N ILE A 114 2.01 -6.56 17.22
CA ILE A 114 2.95 -7.63 17.59
C ILE A 114 4.33 -7.21 17.12
N PRO A 115 5.38 -7.37 17.94
CA PRO A 115 5.38 -7.92 19.30
C PRO A 115 4.96 -6.90 20.38
N ASN A 116 5.13 -5.62 20.10
CA ASN A 116 4.80 -4.51 21.00
C ASN A 116 4.02 -3.45 20.24
N THR A 117 3.08 -2.81 20.94
CA THR A 117 2.28 -1.74 20.35
C THR A 117 3.14 -0.49 20.13
N THR A 118 3.37 -0.13 18.87
CA THR A 118 4.20 1.01 18.48
C THR A 118 3.61 1.72 17.27
N LEU A 119 3.75 3.04 17.21
CA LEU A 119 3.39 3.83 16.04
C LEU A 119 4.51 3.72 15.01
N ASP A 120 4.19 3.22 13.83
CA ASP A 120 5.04 3.21 12.65
C ASP A 120 4.52 4.24 11.63
N LEU A 121 5.40 4.76 10.78
CA LEU A 121 5.05 5.67 9.69
C LEU A 121 5.77 5.24 8.42
N PHE A 122 4.99 4.90 7.39
CA PHE A 122 5.51 4.56 6.07
C PHE A 122 5.22 5.70 5.08
N ALA A 123 6.10 5.88 4.11
CA ALA A 123 5.89 6.84 3.04
C ALA A 123 6.61 6.42 1.77
N GLY A 124 6.11 6.87 0.62
CA GLY A 124 6.79 6.66 -0.66
C GLY A 124 6.05 7.20 -1.86
N ILE A 125 6.72 7.05 -3.01
CA ILE A 125 6.22 7.37 -4.34
C ILE A 125 5.77 6.08 -5.00
N LEU A 126 4.67 6.14 -5.75
CA LEU A 126 4.08 5.02 -6.45
C LEU A 126 4.14 5.28 -7.95
N LEU A 127 4.50 4.23 -8.68
CA LEU A 127 4.34 4.16 -10.12
C LEU A 127 3.48 2.94 -10.42
N MET A 128 2.32 3.14 -11.04
CA MET A 128 1.38 2.05 -11.31
C MET A 128 1.06 2.04 -12.81
N PHE A 129 1.15 0.85 -13.42
CA PHE A 129 0.71 0.58 -14.77
C PHE A 129 -0.68 -0.04 -14.72
N ARG A 130 -1.66 0.62 -15.34
CA ARG A 130 -3.05 0.16 -15.45
C ARG A 130 -3.18 -0.84 -16.59
N LEU A 131 -3.94 -1.90 -16.36
CA LEU A 131 -4.23 -2.96 -17.32
C LEU A 131 -5.56 -2.73 -18.05
#